data_AF-A0A6J5E926-F1
#
_entry.id   AF-A0A6J5E926-F1
#
_cell.length_a   1.000
_cell.length_b   1.000
_cell.length_c   1.000
_cell.angle_alpha   90.00
_cell.angle_beta   90.00
_cell.angle_gamma   90.00
#
_symmetry.space_group_name_H-M   'P 1'
#
loop_
_entity.id
_entity.type
_entity.pdbx_description
1 polymer ?
#
loop_
_entity_poly.entity_id
_entity_poly.type
_entity_poly.pdbx_seq_one_letter_code
_entity_poly.pdbx_strand_id
1 'polypeptide(L)'
;MKSLTIKDLSLTEQLDSKAMKAVRGGYIAYPSYPNLSLKFDNSKTVNAQQLVNQSMDVSNVSNNGNAFTKNFDTTITPTMTGTNNVNVY
;
A
#
# COMPACT_ATOMS: atom_id res chain seq x y z
N MET A 1 41.53 84.46 -16.64
CA MET A 1 40.46 83.44 -16.57
C MET A 1 41.12 82.06 -16.54
N LYS A 2 40.99 81.31 -15.45
CA LYS A 2 41.46 79.91 -15.39
C LYS A 2 40.25 79.00 -15.59
N SER A 3 40.22 78.27 -16.69
CA SER A 3 39.18 77.29 -16.96
C SER A 3 39.45 76.03 -16.13
N LEU A 4 38.48 75.63 -15.31
CA LEU A 4 38.52 74.35 -14.61
C LEU A 4 37.99 73.30 -15.59
N THR A 5 38.90 72.65 -16.32
CA THR A 5 38.52 71.54 -17.18
C THR A 5 38.18 70.35 -16.30
N ILE A 6 36.89 70.14 -16.04
CA ILE A 6 36.40 68.87 -15.53
C ILE A 6 36.62 67.89 -16.69
N LYS A 7 37.71 67.13 -16.62
CA LYS A 7 37.77 65.87 -17.37
C LYS A 7 36.61 65.07 -16.83
N ASP A 8 35.63 64.79 -17.68
CA ASP A 8 34.65 63.74 -17.42
C ASP A 8 35.44 62.54 -16.93
N LEU A 9 35.44 62.34 -15.63
CA LEU A 9 35.99 61.16 -15.03
C LEU A 9 34.87 60.15 -15.15
N SER A 10 34.68 59.65 -16.37
CA SER A 10 34.07 58.36 -16.58
C SER A 10 35.02 57.35 -15.93
N LEU A 11 34.96 57.27 -14.60
CA LEU A 11 35.39 56.11 -13.86
C LEU A 11 34.52 54.98 -14.39
N THR A 12 34.97 54.37 -15.48
CA THR A 12 34.62 52.99 -15.76
C THR A 12 35.39 52.19 -14.73
N GLU A 13 34.97 52.28 -13.47
CA GLU A 13 35.24 51.19 -12.55
C GLU A 13 34.58 49.99 -13.22
N GLN A 14 35.40 49.20 -13.92
CA GLN A 14 34.97 47.90 -14.38
C GLN A 14 34.56 47.18 -13.11
N LEU A 15 33.26 47.12 -12.87
CA LEU A 15 32.73 46.33 -11.78
C LEU A 15 33.25 44.92 -12.03
N ASP A 16 34.14 44.47 -11.15
CA ASP A 16 34.54 43.07 -11.05
C ASP A 16 33.27 42.22 -11.04
N SER A 17 33.33 41.06 -11.69
CA SER A 17 32.36 39.97 -11.58
C SER A 17 31.73 39.82 -10.19
N LYS A 18 32.46 40.04 -9.09
CA LYS A 18 31.96 40.03 -7.72
C LYS A 18 31.04 41.21 -7.40
N ALA A 19 31.40 42.42 -7.79
CA ALA A 19 30.54 43.59 -7.65
C ALA A 19 29.30 43.51 -8.56
N MET A 20 29.46 42.97 -9.78
CA MET A 20 28.34 42.69 -10.68
C MET A 20 27.35 41.67 -10.12
N LYS A 21 27.79 40.74 -9.26
CA LYS A 21 26.89 39.80 -8.56
C LYS A 21 25.98 40.52 -7.57
N ALA A 22 26.46 41.56 -6.87
CA ALA A 22 25.65 42.31 -5.90
C ALA A 22 24.53 43.11 -6.58
N VAL A 23 24.81 43.73 -7.73
CA VAL A 23 23.83 44.50 -8.52
C VAL A 23 22.68 43.62 -9.04
N ARG A 24 22.97 42.34 -9.34
CA ARG A 24 22.00 41.39 -9.91
C ARG A 24 21.28 40.53 -8.87
N GLY A 25 21.39 40.88 -7.57
CA GLY A 25 20.66 40.19 -6.50
C GLY A 25 21.42 39.06 -5.80
N GLY A 26 22.73 38.87 -6.07
CA GLY A 26 23.56 37.91 -5.36
C GLY A 26 23.19 36.44 -5.60
N TYR A 27 23.72 35.56 -4.74
CA TYR A 27 23.38 34.13 -4.75
C TYR A 27 22.09 33.92 -3.95
N ILE A 28 21.01 33.51 -4.61
CA ILE A 28 19.79 33.08 -3.95
C ILE A 28 19.95 31.60 -3.62
N ALA A 29 20.19 31.30 -2.35
CA ALA A 29 20.14 29.93 -1.85
C ALA A 29 18.68 29.46 -1.88
N TYR A 30 18.37 28.52 -2.77
CA TYR A 30 17.07 27.86 -2.74
C TYR A 30 16.95 27.05 -1.44
N PRO A 31 15.86 27.17 -0.68
CA PRO A 31 15.67 26.37 0.51
C PRO A 31 15.64 24.89 0.13
N SER A 32 16.52 24.11 0.75
CA SER A 32 16.51 22.65 0.64
C SER A 32 15.40 22.12 1.53
N TYR A 33 14.37 21.54 0.91
CA TYR A 33 13.31 20.84 1.64
C TYR A 33 13.74 19.41 1.94
N PRO A 34 13.47 18.89 3.15
CA PRO A 34 13.76 17.50 3.46
C PRO A 34 12.96 16.57 2.54
N ASN A 35 13.60 15.50 2.06
CA ASN A 35 12.92 14.45 1.31
C ASN A 35 11.99 13.70 2.27
N LEU A 36 10.69 13.98 2.18
CA LEU A 36 9.67 13.28 2.95
C LEU A 36 9.39 11.92 2.30
N SER A 37 9.99 10.85 2.83
CA SER A 37 9.64 9.49 2.44
C SER A 37 8.56 8.97 3.38
N LEU A 38 7.31 8.99 2.91
CA LEU A 38 6.18 8.38 3.60
C LEU A 38 6.17 6.89 3.25
N LYS A 39 6.44 6.03 4.24
CA LYS A 39 6.24 4.58 4.12
C LYS A 39 4.82 4.26 4.55
N PHE A 40 3.98 3.90 3.60
CA PHE A 40 2.65 3.37 3.90
C PHE A 40 2.75 1.86 4.04
N ASP A 41 2.14 1.32 5.09
CA ASP A 41 2.00 -0.11 5.24
C ASP A 41 0.88 -0.60 4.31
N ASN A 42 1.26 -1.41 3.32
CA ASN A 42 0.32 -2.06 2.41
C ASN A 42 -0.05 -3.47 2.90
N SER A 43 0.33 -3.86 4.11
CA SER A 43 0.01 -5.17 4.66
C SER A 43 -1.51 -5.31 4.82
N LYS A 44 -2.07 -6.34 4.19
CA LYS A 44 -3.46 -6.74 4.37
C LYS A 44 -3.50 -7.88 5.37
N THR A 45 -3.40 -7.52 6.65
CA THR A 45 -3.44 -8.52 7.72
C THR A 45 -4.90 -8.90 8.00
N VAL A 46 -5.19 -10.20 7.98
CA VAL A 46 -6.51 -10.74 8.33
C VAL A 46 -6.34 -11.75 9.43
N ASN A 47 -6.82 -11.40 10.62
CA ASN A 47 -6.95 -12.32 11.74
C ASN A 47 -8.30 -13.03 11.65
N ALA A 48 -8.32 -14.20 11.02
CA ALA A 48 -9.54 -15.00 10.88
C ALA A 48 -9.41 -16.33 11.63
N GLN A 49 -10.31 -16.56 12.58
CA GLN A 49 -10.50 -17.87 13.21
C GLN A 49 -11.55 -18.63 12.39
N GLN A 50 -11.18 -19.78 11.83
CA GLN A 50 -12.09 -20.61 11.04
C GLN A 50 -12.24 -21.98 11.69
N LEU A 51 -13.48 -22.39 11.98
CA LEU A 51 -13.80 -23.70 12.55
C LEU A 51 -14.93 -24.34 11.74
N VAL A 52 -14.63 -25.49 11.13
CA VAL A 52 -15.68 -26.38 10.62
C VAL A 52 -15.99 -27.38 11.73
N ASN A 53 -17.20 -27.34 12.28
CA ASN A 53 -17.68 -28.35 13.22
C ASN A 53 -18.88 -29.08 12.60
N GLN A 54 -18.64 -30.28 12.08
CA GLN A 54 -19.66 -31.07 11.40
C GLN A 54 -19.84 -32.41 12.09
N SER A 55 -21.09 -32.78 12.36
CA SER A 55 -21.50 -34.07 12.91
C SER A 55 -22.58 -34.66 12.03
N MET A 56 -22.55 -35.97 11.84
CA MET A 56 -23.52 -36.69 11.02
C MET A 56 -23.89 -38.00 11.71
N ASP A 57 -25.19 -38.14 11.99
CA ASP A 57 -25.78 -39.34 12.56
C ASP A 57 -26.72 -39.98 11.54
N VAL A 58 -26.42 -41.23 11.17
CA VAL A 58 -27.23 -42.02 10.24
C VAL A 58 -27.78 -43.22 10.99
N SER A 59 -29.10 -43.28 11.15
CA SER A 59 -29.82 -44.41 11.72
C SER A 59 -30.70 -45.03 10.63
N ASN A 60 -30.58 -46.34 10.45
CA ASN A 60 -31.34 -47.10 9.46
C ASN A 60 -31.80 -48.43 10.05
N VAL A 61 -33.10 -48.71 9.90
CA VAL A 61 -33.74 -49.94 10.37
C VAL A 61 -34.37 -50.62 9.16
N SER A 62 -33.65 -51.56 8.57
CA SER A 62 -34.03 -52.19 7.29
C SER A 62 -34.79 -53.51 7.45
N ASN A 63 -34.96 -53.99 8.68
CA ASN A 63 -35.74 -55.17 8.99
C ASN A 63 -36.31 -55.04 10.41
N ASN A 64 -37.63 -55.24 10.55
CA ASN A 64 -38.35 -55.16 11.80
C ASN A 64 -39.21 -56.42 12.01
N GLY A 65 -38.56 -57.57 12.13
CA GLY A 65 -39.20 -58.81 12.60
C GLY A 65 -40.07 -59.55 11.58
N ASN A 66 -39.83 -59.41 10.28
CA ASN A 66 -40.62 -60.12 9.28
C ASN A 66 -40.05 -61.53 9.01
N ALA A 67 -40.88 -62.57 9.18
CA ALA A 67 -40.60 -63.89 8.63
C ALA A 67 -40.90 -63.89 7.12
N PHE A 68 -40.00 -64.46 6.31
CA PHE A 68 -40.11 -64.61 4.84
C PHE A 68 -39.85 -63.37 3.96
N THR A 69 -39.14 -62.37 4.46
CA THR A 69 -38.71 -61.22 3.65
C THR A 69 -37.39 -61.45 2.94
N LYS A 70 -37.34 -61.11 1.64
CA LYS A 70 -36.14 -61.14 0.77
C LYS A 70 -36.05 -59.80 0.01
N ASN A 71 -34.82 -59.34 -0.28
CA ASN A 71 -34.49 -58.07 -0.98
C ASN A 71 -34.79 -56.76 -0.20
N PHE A 72 -34.20 -56.59 0.99
CA PHE A 72 -34.20 -55.31 1.72
C PHE A 72 -32.85 -54.60 1.55
N ASP A 73 -32.56 -54.15 0.32
CA ASP A 73 -31.31 -53.45 0.03
C ASP A 73 -31.44 -51.97 0.43
N THR A 74 -30.84 -51.58 1.55
CA THR A 74 -30.72 -50.17 1.94
C THR A 74 -29.32 -49.66 1.63
N THR A 75 -29.22 -48.78 0.63
CA THR A 75 -27.99 -48.09 0.27
C THR A 75 -28.00 -46.70 0.89
N ILE A 76 -27.06 -46.41 1.77
CA ILE A 76 -26.89 -45.09 2.39
C ILE A 76 -25.51 -44.57 2.05
N THR A 77 -25.47 -43.49 1.28
CA THR A 77 -24.23 -42.86 0.81
C THR A 77 -24.18 -41.39 1.24
N PRO A 78 -24.00 -41.13 2.54
CA PRO A 78 -24.01 -39.77 3.02
C PRO A 78 -22.66 -39.12 2.71
N THR A 79 -22.70 -37.85 2.32
CA THR A 79 -21.50 -37.05 2.05
C THR A 79 -21.54 -35.80 2.91
N MET A 80 -20.40 -35.48 3.53
CA MET A 80 -20.26 -34.29 4.35
C MET A 80 -19.02 -33.53 3.88
N THR A 81 -19.25 -32.34 3.35
CA THR A 81 -18.18 -31.46 2.89
C THR A 81 -18.21 -30.21 3.75
N GLY A 82 -17.08 -29.91 4.39
CA GLY A 82 -16.87 -28.68 5.13
C GLY A 82 -15.67 -27.94 4.57
N THR A 83 -15.85 -26.68 4.22
CA THR A 83 -14.77 -25.83 3.70
C THR A 83 -14.69 -24.54 4.49
N ASN A 84 -13.46 -24.17 4.85
CA ASN A 84 -13.10 -22.90 5.46
C ASN A 84 -12.17 -22.21 4.47
N ASN A 85 -12.53 -21.02 3.99
CA ASN A 85 -11.68 -20.26 3.08
C ASN A 85 -11.56 -18.80 3.52
N VAL A 86 -10.32 -18.33 3.64
CA VAL A 86 -9.99 -16.92 3.87
C VAL A 86 -9.22 -16.42 2.67
N ASN A 87 -9.86 -15.57 1.88
CA ASN A 87 -9.24 -14.90 0.74
C ASN A 87 -8.99 -13.44 1.11
N VAL A 88 -7.76 -12.97 0.87
CA VAL A 88 -7.35 -11.58 1.08
C VAL A 88 -6.83 -11.03 -0.24
N TYR A 89 -7.40 -9.92 -0.72
CA TYR A 89 -7.03 -9.22 -1.95
C TYR A 89 -6.57 -7.80 -1.67
#